data_AF-A0ABD5E1T5-F1
#
_entry.id   AF-A0ABD5E1T5-F1
#
_cell.length_a   1.000
_cell.length_b   1.000
_cell.length_c   1.000
_cell.angle_alpha   90.00
_cell.angle_beta   90.00
_cell.angle_gamma   90.00
#
_symmetry.space_group_name_H-M   'P 1'
#
loop_
_entity.id
_entity.type
_entity.pdbx_description
1 polymer ?
#
loop_
_entity_poly.entity_id
_entity_poly.type
_entity_poly.pdbx_seq_one_letter_code
_entity_poly.pdbx_strand_id
1 'polypeptide(L)' 'MARDELRPIVKLRSTAGTGYTCVTRKNRRNDPDRLVLRTYEPLLRRHVDFREER' A
#
# COMPACT_ATOMS: atom_id res chain seq x y z
N MET A 1 23.14 2.11 -1.96
CA MET A 1 22.10 3.01 -2.51
C MET A 1 21.19 2.35 -3.57
N ALA A 2 21.50 1.16 -4.14
CA ALA A 2 20.68 0.53 -5.20
C ALA A 2 19.44 -0.28 -4.73
N ARG A 3 19.35 -0.62 -3.43
CA ARG A 3 18.30 -1.51 -2.91
C ARG A 3 16.96 -0.80 -2.70
N ASP A 4 17.00 0.51 -2.45
CA ASP A 4 15.82 1.36 -2.26
C ASP A 4 15.10 1.65 -3.59
N GLU A 5 15.84 1.80 -4.69
CA GLU A 5 15.25 2.00 -6.02
C GLU A 5 14.43 0.79 -6.49
N LEU A 6 14.93 -0.42 -6.21
CA LEU A 6 14.25 -1.67 -6.59
C LEU A 6 13.08 -2.00 -5.65
N ARG A 7 13.22 -1.66 -4.36
CA ARG A 7 12.21 -1.92 -3.32
C ARG A 7 11.77 -0.63 -2.61
N PRO A 8 11.12 0.31 -3.32
CA PRO A 8 10.70 1.58 -2.74
C PRO A 8 9.64 1.37 -1.65
N ILE A 9 9.61 2.31 -0.72
CA ILE A 9 8.49 2.46 0.21
C ILE A 9 7.33 3.11 -0.55
N VAL A 10 6.18 2.46 -0.53
CA VAL A 10 4.93 2.96 -1.12
C VAL A 10 3.91 3.19 -0.03
N LYS A 11 3.07 4.22 -0.21
CA LYS A 11 1.93 4.49 0.67
C LYS A 11 0.71 3.78 0.08
N LEU A 12 -0.07 3.14 0.94
CA LEU A 12 -1.35 2.56 0.58
C LEU A 12 -2.45 3.29 1.35
N ARG A 13 -3.46 3.76 0.64
CA ARG A 13 -4.61 4.46 1.21
C ARG A 13 -5.83 3.56 1.23
N SER A 14 -6.56 3.57 2.34
CA SER A 14 -7.83 2.85 2.45
C SER A 14 -8.84 3.35 1.42
N THR A 15 -9.49 2.41 0.74
CA THR A 15 -10.59 2.69 -0.18
C THR A 15 -11.91 2.96 0.53
N ALA A 16 -11.99 2.72 1.84
CA ALA A 16 -13.20 2.89 2.63
C ALA A 16 -13.47 4.35 3.05
N GLY A 17 -12.67 5.30 2.56
CA GLY A 17 -12.90 6.74 2.76
C GLY A 17 -12.49 7.28 4.12
N THR A 18 -11.87 6.47 4.99
CA THR A 18 -11.45 6.91 6.33
C THR A 18 -10.16 7.73 6.35
N GLY A 19 -9.45 7.80 5.23
CA GLY A 19 -8.16 8.48 5.13
C GLY A 19 -7.01 7.73 5.82
N TYR A 20 -7.24 6.52 6.32
CA TYR A 20 -6.17 5.71 6.91
C TYR A 20 -5.17 5.29 5.84
N THR A 21 -3.88 5.55 6.11
CA THR A 21 -2.78 5.20 5.22
C THR A 21 -1.78 4.31 5.94
N CYS A 22 -1.30 3.29 5.26
CA CYS A 22 -0.17 2.48 5.71
C CYS A 22 0.99 2.58 4.72
N VAL A 23 2.20 2.25 5.17
CA VAL A 23 3.40 2.22 4.32
C VAL A 23 3.91 0.80 4.23
N THR A 24 4.35 0.40 3.04
CA THR A 24 4.98 -0.90 2.83
C THR A 24 6.11 -0.79 1.82
N ARG A 25 6.99 -1.78 1.76
CA ARG A 25 8.01 -1.88 0.71
C ARG A 25 7.50 -2.78 -0.40
N LYS A 26 7.47 -2.26 -1.62
CA LYS A 26 7.04 -2.97 -2.83
C LYS A 26 8.24 -3.26 -3.70
N ASN A 27 8.30 -4.42 -4.34
CA ASN A 27 9.34 -4.72 -5.32
C ASN A 27 8.85 -4.36 -6.74
N ARG A 28 9.35 -3.26 -7.31
CA ARG A 28 8.90 -2.76 -8.64
C ARG A 28 9.18 -3.73 -9.79
N ARG A 29 10.12 -4.67 -9.62
CA ARG A 29 10.44 -5.66 -10.66
C ARG A 29 9.39 -6.77 -10.75
N ASN A 30 8.82 -7.16 -9.62
CA ASN A 30 7.83 -8.23 -9.57
C ASN A 30 6.42 -7.67 -9.78
N ASP A 31 6.16 -6.50 -9.19
CA ASP A 31 4.88 -5.83 -9.22
C ASP A 31 5.06 -4.44 -9.84
N PRO A 32 5.02 -4.30 -11.18
CA PRO A 32 5.19 -3.00 -11.82
C PRO A 32 3.96 -2.10 -11.63
N ASP A 33 2.75 -2.67 -11.60
CA ASP A 33 1.47 -1.97 -11.51
C ASP A 33 1.11 -1.52 -10.09
N ARG A 34 0.10 -0.66 -9.95
CA ARG A 34 -0.36 -0.15 -8.64
C ARG A 34 -0.80 -1.29 -7.72
N LEU A 35 -0.23 -1.34 -6.53
CA LEU A 35 -0.54 -2.39 -5.56
C LEU A 35 -1.93 -2.19 -4.96
N VAL A 36 -2.72 -3.26 -4.92
CA VAL A 36 -3.99 -3.34 -4.19
C VAL A 36 -3.92 -4.49 -3.20
N LEU A 37 -4.04 -4.19 -1.91
CA LEU A 37 -4.00 -5.19 -0.85
C LEU A 37 -5.25 -5.10 0.00
N ARG A 38 -5.86 -6.25 0.29
CA ARG A 38 -6.91 -6.33 1.29
C ARG A 38 -6.28 -6.51 2.66
N THR A 39 -6.36 -5.49 3.51
CA THR A 39 -5.78 -5.52 4.86
C THR A 39 -6.72 -4.91 5.89
N TYR A 40 -6.45 -5.21 7.16
CA TYR A 40 -7.30 -4.80 8.26
C TYR A 40 -7.18 -3.31 8.49
N GLU A 41 -8.31 -2.62 8.48
CA GLU A 41 -8.37 -1.23 8.86
C GLU A 41 -8.77 -1.09 10.34
N PRO A 42 -7.94 -0.43 11.17
CA PRO A 42 -8.23 -0.31 12.60
C PRO A 42 -9.39 0.64 12.92
N LEU A 43 -9.69 1.61 12.05
CA LEU A 43 -10.79 2.57 12.26
C LEU A 43 -12.16 1.91 12.03
N LEU A 44 -12.32 1.18 10.92
CA LEU A 44 -13.56 0.44 10.61
C LEU A 44 -13.63 -0.96 11.21
N ARG A 45 -12.52 -1.47 11.76
CA ARG A 45 -12.38 -2.81 12.34
C ARG A 45 -12.76 -3.95 11.38
N ARG A 46 -12.38 -3.80 10.11
CA ARG A 46 -12.64 -4.81 9.07
C ARG A 46 -11.57 -4.78 8.00
N HIS A 47 -11.47 -5.88 7.24
CA HIS A 47 -10.62 -5.95 6.06
C HIS A 47 -11.24 -5.19 4.90
N VAL A 48 -10.52 -4.18 4.41
CA VAL A 48 -10.90 -3.39 3.23
C VAL A 48 -9.75 -3.37 2.25
N ASP A 49 -10.02 -2.92 1.02
CA ASP A 49 -8.97 -2.76 0.04
C ASP A 49 -8.20 -1.48 0.29
N PHE A 50 -6.88 -1.59 0.21
CA PHE A 50 -5.93 -0.50 0.26
C PHE A 50 -5.26 -0.38 -1.10
N ARG A 51 -5.19 0.83 -1.65
CA ARG A 51 -4.62 1.10 -2.97
C ARG A 51 -3.38 1.97 -2.84
N GLU A 52 -2.38 1.68 -3.65
CA GLU A 52 -1.17 2.50 -3.76
C GLU A 52 -1.51 3.94 -4.12
N GLU A 53 -1.14 4.85 -3.21
CA GLU A 53 -1.21 6.29 -3.35
C GLU A 53 0.14 6.78 -3.85
N ARG A 54 0.12 7.55 -4.93
CA ARG A 54 1.32 8.00 -5.66
C ARG A 54 1.84 9.31 -5.11
#